data_AF-A0A8H7RRK6-F1
#
_entry.id   AF-A0A8H7RRK6-F1
#
_cell.length_a   1.000
_cell.length_b   1.000
_cell.length_c   1.000
_cell.angle_alpha   90.00
_cell.angle_beta   90.00
_cell.angle_gamma   90.00
#
_symmetry.space_group_name_H-M   'P 1'
#
loop_
_entity.id
_entity.type
_entity.pdbx_description
1 polymer ?
#
loop_
_entity_poly.entity_id
_entity_poly.type
_entity_poly.pdbx_seq_one_letter_code
_entity_poly.pdbx_strand_id
1 'polypeptide(L)'
;MLDILESIIEGLIEEEKAIEGMSELGFYRPVAMAIEVLFRKSQFEMKDGETCSNATKTCRQLNEEICDDQVTNSTTIGRRIDLLMKVMNIELRSSEWKRPNVGKKLGESQQIKNIRTNTAILESIESMPLDDDQRSNVFVIGIDWLGDVGYMMAIKKVDSAYVAYHIGDLALPVSLSCLKDFKQTLNLLFSFKHHHFKLRRILAPSCRRQANNQILNMYRCGNAPAKRSSSPGTFFSPKKKQQKKRPAENPTKTITIESDEDDGTN
;
A
#
# COMPACT_ATOMS: atom_id res chain seq x y z
N MET A 1 -1.49 -15.43 -22.83
CA MET A 1 -0.01 -15.50 -22.84
C MET A 1 0.50 -14.73 -24.04
N LEU A 2 0.04 -15.07 -25.25
CA LEU A 2 0.37 -14.33 -26.46
C LEU A 2 0.00 -12.84 -26.34
N ASP A 3 -1.20 -12.49 -25.88
CA ASP A 3 -1.59 -11.08 -25.69
C ASP A 3 -0.68 -10.30 -24.71
N ILE A 4 -0.11 -10.96 -23.68
CA ILE A 4 0.81 -10.32 -22.73
C ILE A 4 2.15 -10.12 -23.41
N LEU A 5 2.64 -11.13 -24.13
CA LEU A 5 3.89 -11.06 -24.88
C LEU A 5 3.83 -10.01 -25.98
N GLU A 6 2.74 -9.95 -26.74
CA GLU A 6 2.49 -8.95 -27.78
C GLU A 6 2.50 -7.54 -27.19
N SER A 7 1.74 -7.29 -26.12
CA SER A 7 1.73 -6.00 -25.43
C SER A 7 3.09 -5.59 -24.88
N ILE A 8 3.89 -6.53 -24.37
CA ILE A 8 5.25 -6.27 -23.87
C ILE A 8 6.20 -6.00 -25.04
N ILE A 9 6.11 -6.77 -26.13
CA ILE A 9 6.98 -6.64 -27.31
C ILE A 9 6.71 -5.31 -28.02
N GLU A 10 5.44 -4.93 -28.20
CA GLU A 10 5.06 -3.63 -28.77
C GLU A 10 5.66 -2.49 -27.93
N GLY A 11 5.51 -2.54 -26.61
CA GLY A 11 6.10 -1.56 -25.71
C GLY A 11 7.63 -1.51 -25.80
N LEU A 12 8.30 -2.66 -25.92
CA LEU A 12 9.75 -2.73 -26.08
C LEU A 12 10.26 -2.17 -27.41
N ILE A 13 9.52 -2.40 -28.49
CA ILE A 13 9.86 -1.87 -29.83
C ILE A 13 9.68 -0.35 -29.85
N GLU A 14 8.69 0.18 -29.12
CA GLU A 14 8.48 1.63 -28.98
C GLU A 14 9.49 2.29 -28.01
N GLU A 15 10.05 1.53 -27.06
CA GLU A 15 10.91 2.00 -25.96
C GLU A 15 12.38 1.54 -26.04
N GLU A 16 12.98 1.44 -27.23
CA GLU A 16 14.46 1.40 -27.37
C GLU A 16 15.15 2.73 -26.94
N LYS A 17 14.41 3.59 -26.21
CA LYS A 17 14.82 4.87 -25.68
C LYS A 17 15.29 4.72 -24.24
N ALA A 18 16.53 5.16 -24.02
CA ALA A 18 17.23 5.31 -22.75
C ALA A 18 16.35 5.18 -21.49
N ILE A 19 16.52 4.06 -20.79
CA ILE A 19 16.02 3.81 -19.43
C ILE A 19 16.44 4.93 -18.46
N GLU A 20 17.53 5.62 -18.80
CA GLU A 20 18.07 6.77 -18.08
C GLU A 20 17.10 7.97 -18.11
N GLY A 21 16.58 8.32 -16.93
CA GLY A 21 15.62 9.42 -16.77
C GLY A 21 14.15 9.00 -16.78
N MET A 22 13.85 7.71 -16.98
CA MET A 22 12.48 7.22 -16.92
C MET A 22 11.85 7.47 -15.54
N SER A 23 10.62 7.96 -15.53
CA SER A 23 9.86 8.22 -14.30
C SER A 23 9.34 6.91 -13.68
N GLU A 24 8.94 6.93 -12.40
CA GLU A 24 8.28 5.77 -11.77
C GLU A 24 7.03 5.33 -12.55
N LEU A 25 6.30 6.29 -13.12
CA LEU A 25 5.14 6.02 -13.97
C LEU A 25 5.51 5.30 -15.27
N GLY A 26 6.71 5.54 -15.81
CA GLY A 26 7.22 4.84 -16.99
C GLY A 26 7.38 3.35 -16.72
N PHE A 27 8.01 2.99 -15.60
CA PHE A 27 8.16 1.58 -15.20
C PHE A 27 6.84 0.93 -14.75
N TYR A 28 5.92 1.72 -14.20
CA TYR A 28 4.60 1.25 -13.78
C TYR A 28 3.75 0.76 -14.95
N ARG A 29 3.68 1.53 -16.04
CA ARG A 29 2.73 1.30 -17.15
C ARG A 29 2.84 -0.08 -17.81
N PRO A 30 4.04 -0.56 -18.22
CA PRO A 30 4.16 -1.87 -18.84
C PRO A 30 3.69 -3.00 -17.91
N VAL A 31 4.00 -2.91 -16.61
CA VAL A 31 3.54 -3.89 -15.63
C VAL A 31 2.02 -3.84 -15.47
N ALA A 32 1.45 -2.64 -15.35
CA ALA A 32 0.01 -2.45 -15.22
C ALA A 32 -0.73 -3.04 -16.43
N MET A 33 -0.27 -2.76 -17.65
CA MET A 33 -0.80 -3.34 -18.89
C MET A 33 -0.75 -4.87 -18.87
N ALA A 34 0.39 -5.47 -18.49
CA ALA A 34 0.51 -6.92 -18.40
C ALA A 34 -0.48 -7.53 -17.39
N ILE A 35 -0.69 -6.89 -16.23
CA ILE A 35 -1.68 -7.33 -15.24
C ILE A 35 -3.12 -7.11 -15.75
N GLU A 36 -3.41 -6.02 -16.43
CA GLU A 36 -4.73 -5.77 -17.04
C GLU A 36 -5.07 -6.85 -18.08
N VAL A 37 -4.12 -7.19 -18.96
CA VAL A 37 -4.28 -8.29 -19.93
C VAL A 37 -4.48 -9.62 -19.18
N LEU A 38 -3.69 -9.86 -18.13
CA LEU A 38 -3.79 -11.07 -17.32
C LEU A 38 -5.17 -11.23 -16.70
N PHE A 39 -5.80 -10.14 -16.25
CA PHE A 39 -7.13 -10.13 -15.63
C PHE A 39 -8.25 -9.65 -16.56
N ARG A 40 -7.98 -9.54 -17.86
CA ARG A 40 -8.97 -9.11 -18.87
C ARG A 40 -10.22 -9.99 -18.82
N LYS A 41 -11.39 -9.36 -18.96
CA LYS A 41 -12.72 -10.02 -18.91
C LYS A 41 -12.99 -10.77 -17.59
N SER A 42 -12.38 -10.33 -16.49
CA SER A 42 -12.67 -10.83 -15.15
C SER A 42 -13.40 -9.78 -14.30
N GLN A 43 -13.81 -10.14 -13.09
CA GLN A 43 -14.50 -9.25 -12.15
C GLN A 43 -13.52 -8.47 -11.25
N PHE A 44 -12.21 -8.63 -11.47
CA PHE A 44 -11.21 -7.94 -10.67
C PHE A 44 -11.06 -6.51 -11.15
N GLU A 45 -11.07 -5.59 -10.20
CA GLU A 45 -10.84 -4.17 -10.45
C GLU A 45 -9.40 -3.82 -10.10
N MET A 46 -8.75 -3.10 -11.00
CA MET A 46 -7.47 -2.46 -10.75
C MET A 46 -7.73 -0.97 -10.51
N LYS A 47 -7.24 -0.45 -9.39
CA LYS A 47 -7.29 0.97 -9.04
C LYS A 47 -5.86 1.49 -8.97
N ASP A 48 -5.54 2.41 -9.86
CA ASP A 48 -4.24 3.07 -9.96
C ASP A 48 -4.31 4.52 -9.46
N GLY A 49 -3.22 5.27 -9.59
CA GLY A 49 -3.21 6.72 -9.37
C GLY A 49 -3.29 7.16 -7.90
N GLU A 50 -2.50 6.53 -7.02
CA GLU A 50 -2.44 6.86 -5.59
C GLU A 50 -3.76 6.63 -4.81
N THR A 51 -4.51 5.59 -5.17
CA THR A 51 -5.74 5.21 -4.46
C THR A 51 -5.46 4.92 -2.98
N CYS A 52 -6.32 5.41 -2.08
CA CYS A 52 -6.19 5.16 -0.64
C CYS A 52 -6.80 3.80 -0.25
N SER A 53 -6.07 2.99 0.51
CA SER A 53 -6.60 1.73 1.06
C SER A 53 -7.54 1.96 2.24
N ASN A 54 -8.73 1.37 2.18
CA ASN A 54 -9.67 1.35 3.28
C ASN A 54 -9.20 0.46 4.44
N ALA A 55 -8.49 -0.63 4.14
CA ALA A 55 -7.93 -1.51 5.16
C ALA A 55 -6.95 -0.73 6.07
N THR A 56 -5.98 -0.03 5.47
CA THR A 56 -5.02 0.79 6.23
C THR A 56 -5.68 1.96 6.97
N LYS A 57 -6.74 2.56 6.40
CA LYS A 57 -7.56 3.56 7.08
C LYS A 57 -8.20 2.99 8.35
N THR A 58 -8.78 1.79 8.25
CA THR A 58 -9.44 1.10 9.38
C THR A 58 -8.44 0.76 10.47
N CYS A 59 -7.28 0.19 10.12
CA CYS A 59 -6.21 -0.10 11.09
C CYS A 59 -5.77 1.18 11.83
N ARG A 60 -5.64 2.31 11.11
CA ARG A 60 -5.28 3.59 11.71
C ARG A 60 -6.34 4.11 12.67
N GLN A 61 -7.62 4.05 12.30
CA GLN A 61 -8.72 4.46 13.17
C GLN A 61 -8.75 3.64 14.46
N LEU A 62 -8.57 2.31 14.35
CA LEU A 62 -8.47 1.43 15.52
C LEU A 62 -7.29 1.79 16.44
N ASN A 63 -6.14 2.13 15.87
CA ASN A 63 -4.99 2.56 16.66
C ASN A 63 -5.20 3.91 17.35
N GLU A 64 -5.83 4.87 16.67
CA GLU A 64 -6.22 6.16 17.26
C GLU A 64 -7.21 5.95 18.42
N GLU A 65 -8.12 4.97 18.33
CA GLU A 65 -9.05 4.57 19.41
C GLU A 65 -8.33 3.91 20.59
N ILE A 66 -7.46 2.93 20.33
CA ILE A 66 -6.76 2.18 21.38
C ILE A 66 -5.78 3.06 22.15
N CYS A 67 -5.14 4.02 21.48
CA CYS A 67 -4.14 4.90 22.09
C CYS A 67 -4.72 6.19 22.68
N ASP A 68 -6.04 6.38 22.67
CA ASP A 68 -6.72 7.61 23.09
C ASP A 68 -6.17 8.88 22.40
N ASP A 69 -5.69 8.74 21.15
CA ASP A 69 -5.16 9.83 20.31
C ASP A 69 -6.25 10.36 19.38
N GLN A 70 -7.51 10.36 19.85
CA GLN A 70 -8.67 10.80 19.10
C GLN A 70 -8.58 12.32 18.86
N VAL A 71 -8.06 12.70 17.69
CA VAL A 71 -8.11 14.08 17.24
C VAL A 71 -9.54 14.40 16.85
N THR A 72 -10.19 15.27 17.62
CA THR A 72 -11.61 15.63 17.53
C THR A 72 -12.11 16.12 16.17
N ASN A 73 -11.26 16.28 15.14
CA ASN A 73 -11.63 16.82 13.82
C ASN A 73 -10.79 16.30 12.62
N SER A 74 -9.99 15.24 12.74
CA SER A 74 -9.21 14.77 11.58
C SER A 74 -9.94 13.70 10.77
N THR A 75 -10.19 13.95 9.49
CA THR A 75 -10.57 12.90 8.53
C THR A 75 -9.39 11.94 8.37
N THR A 76 -9.45 10.77 8.99
CA THR A 76 -8.45 9.72 8.83
C THR A 76 -8.46 9.22 7.38
N ILE A 77 -7.34 9.38 6.69
CA ILE A 77 -7.14 8.89 5.32
C ILE A 77 -6.22 7.66 5.38
N GLY A 78 -6.55 6.65 4.55
CA GLY A 78 -5.71 5.47 4.37
C GLY A 78 -4.41 5.77 3.64
N ARG A 79 -3.55 4.76 3.53
CA ARG A 79 -2.31 4.88 2.77
C ARG A 79 -2.62 4.92 1.28
N ARG A 80 -2.04 5.89 0.57
CA ARG A 80 -2.00 5.93 -0.91
C ARG A 80 -1.11 4.82 -1.46
N ILE A 81 -1.59 4.13 -2.47
CA ILE A 81 -0.98 2.94 -3.09
C ILE A 81 -0.92 3.15 -4.60
N ASP A 82 0.16 2.70 -5.23
CA ASP A 82 0.33 2.82 -6.68
C ASP A 82 -0.65 1.93 -7.45
N LEU A 83 -0.77 0.64 -7.08
CA LEU A 83 -1.78 -0.27 -7.62
C LEU A 83 -2.49 -1.07 -6.52
N LEU A 84 -3.80 -0.92 -6.45
CA LEU A 84 -4.67 -1.65 -5.55
C LEU A 84 -5.60 -2.54 -6.36
N MET A 85 -5.63 -3.84 -6.05
CA MET A 85 -6.53 -4.79 -6.69
C MET A 85 -7.72 -5.10 -5.79
N LYS A 86 -8.93 -5.11 -6.36
CA LYS A 86 -10.17 -5.37 -5.63
C LYS A 86 -11.06 -6.38 -6.35
N VAL A 87 -11.97 -6.99 -5.60
CA VAL A 87 -13.09 -7.76 -6.16
C VAL A 87 -14.27 -7.69 -5.20
N MET A 88 -15.50 -7.54 -5.69
CA MET A 88 -16.70 -7.42 -4.83
C MET A 88 -16.54 -6.30 -3.76
N ASN A 89 -15.89 -5.18 -4.13
CA ASN A 89 -15.51 -4.08 -3.24
C ASN A 89 -14.54 -4.44 -2.09
N ILE A 90 -13.93 -5.61 -2.10
CA ILE A 90 -12.92 -6.04 -1.12
C ILE A 90 -11.53 -5.83 -1.69
N GLU A 91 -10.66 -5.21 -0.90
CA GLU A 91 -9.23 -5.07 -1.21
C GLU A 91 -8.55 -6.43 -1.10
N LEU A 92 -7.80 -6.82 -2.13
CA LEU A 92 -7.10 -8.10 -2.16
C LEU A 92 -5.61 -7.95 -1.90
N ARG A 93 -5.00 -6.83 -2.34
CA ARG A 93 -3.55 -6.59 -2.26
C ARG A 93 -3.12 -5.22 -2.80
N SER A 94 -1.94 -4.78 -2.39
CA SER A 94 -1.22 -3.59 -2.86
C SER A 94 0.12 -3.90 -3.53
N SER A 95 0.55 -2.98 -4.41
CA SER A 95 1.86 -2.95 -5.06
C SER A 95 2.35 -1.55 -5.12
N GLU A 96 3.65 -1.47 -5.18
CA GLU A 96 4.37 -0.23 -5.10
C GLU A 96 5.55 -0.26 -6.08
N TRP A 97 5.85 0.91 -6.61
CA TRP A 97 6.92 1.12 -7.57
C TRP A 97 7.89 2.17 -7.03
N LYS A 98 9.16 1.93 -7.28
CA LYS A 98 10.23 2.91 -7.14
C LYS A 98 11.09 2.87 -8.39
N ARG A 99 11.84 3.95 -8.62
CA ARG A 99 12.85 3.98 -9.69
C ARG A 99 13.93 2.92 -9.47
N PRO A 100 14.65 2.50 -10.53
CA PRO A 100 15.88 1.73 -10.33
C PRO A 100 16.89 2.56 -9.53
N ASN A 101 17.85 1.88 -8.89
CA ASN A 101 18.97 2.48 -8.16
C ASN A 101 18.59 3.41 -6.99
N VAL A 102 17.38 3.27 -6.42
CA VAL A 102 17.10 3.91 -5.14
C VAL A 102 18.07 3.42 -4.06
N GLY A 103 18.50 4.33 -3.19
CA GLY A 103 19.38 3.95 -2.08
C GLY A 103 18.75 2.86 -1.23
N LYS A 104 19.57 1.91 -0.75
CA LYS A 104 19.12 0.72 0.01
C LYS A 104 18.05 1.02 1.07
N LYS A 105 18.27 2.05 1.90
CA LYS A 105 17.32 2.46 2.96
C LYS A 105 15.93 2.85 2.42
N LEU A 106 15.88 3.48 1.25
CA LEU A 106 14.63 3.87 0.62
C LEU A 106 13.91 2.64 0.04
N GLY A 107 14.64 1.71 -0.57
CA GLY A 107 14.11 0.42 -1.01
C GLY A 107 13.54 -0.41 0.15
N GLU A 108 14.28 -0.54 1.25
CA GLU A 108 13.82 -1.25 2.47
C GLU A 108 12.57 -0.59 3.07
N SER A 109 12.56 0.74 3.16
CA SER A 109 11.39 1.48 3.64
C SER A 109 10.15 1.23 2.77
N GLN A 110 10.34 1.16 1.45
CA GLN A 110 9.27 0.84 0.51
C GLN A 110 8.75 -0.59 0.68
N GLN A 111 9.64 -1.56 0.86
CA GLN A 111 9.26 -2.95 1.14
C GLN A 111 8.46 -3.07 2.43
N ILE A 112 8.95 -2.48 3.52
CA ILE A 112 8.26 -2.49 4.83
C ILE A 112 6.88 -1.84 4.70
N LYS A 113 6.78 -0.77 3.91
CA LYS A 113 5.51 -0.10 3.62
C LYS A 113 4.54 -1.06 2.94
N ASN A 114 4.96 -1.76 1.89
CA ASN A 114 4.09 -2.66 1.14
C ASN A 114 3.69 -3.90 1.96
N ILE A 115 4.61 -4.46 2.76
CA ILE A 115 4.32 -5.56 3.69
C ILE A 115 3.24 -5.15 4.70
N ARG A 116 3.40 -3.99 5.33
CA ARG A 116 2.40 -3.48 6.29
C ARG A 116 1.05 -3.30 5.60
N THR A 117 1.01 -2.67 4.43
CA THR A 117 -0.25 -2.43 3.69
C THR A 117 -0.97 -3.71 3.37
N ASN A 118 -0.27 -4.69 2.81
CA ASN A 118 -0.86 -6.00 2.52
C ASN A 118 -1.23 -6.78 3.79
N THR A 119 -0.54 -6.58 4.91
CA THR A 119 -0.93 -7.14 6.21
C THR A 119 -2.28 -6.57 6.68
N ALA A 120 -2.49 -5.26 6.58
CA ALA A 120 -3.79 -4.65 6.89
C ALA A 120 -4.89 -5.16 5.97
N ILE A 121 -4.59 -5.36 4.67
CA ILE A 121 -5.54 -5.96 3.73
C ILE A 121 -5.89 -7.40 4.14
N LEU A 122 -4.89 -8.20 4.50
CA LEU A 122 -5.12 -9.56 5.01
C LEU A 122 -5.98 -9.55 6.29
N GLU A 123 -5.69 -8.67 7.25
CA GLU A 123 -6.51 -8.48 8.46
C GLU A 123 -7.97 -8.18 8.14
N SER A 124 -8.19 -7.28 7.16
CA SER A 124 -9.54 -6.95 6.69
C SER A 124 -10.24 -8.17 6.10
N ILE A 125 -9.53 -9.00 5.34
CA ILE A 125 -10.07 -10.25 4.78
C ILE A 125 -10.37 -11.25 5.91
N GLU A 126 -9.44 -11.45 6.84
CA GLU A 126 -9.62 -12.37 7.97
C GLU A 126 -10.78 -11.96 8.89
N SER A 127 -11.11 -10.67 8.96
CA SER A 127 -12.27 -10.19 9.73
C SER A 127 -13.62 -10.60 9.13
N MET A 128 -13.64 -11.08 7.88
CA MET A 128 -14.85 -11.57 7.23
C MET A 128 -15.32 -12.90 7.85
N PRO A 129 -16.62 -13.23 7.71
CA PRO A 129 -17.16 -14.52 8.14
C PRO A 129 -16.73 -15.64 7.19
N LEU A 130 -15.45 -16.00 7.26
CA LEU A 130 -14.83 -17.12 6.56
C LEU A 130 -15.09 -18.41 7.33
N ASP A 131 -15.24 -19.51 6.58
CA ASP A 131 -15.27 -20.86 7.16
C ASP A 131 -13.86 -21.21 7.69
N ASP A 132 -13.76 -21.94 8.81
CA ASP A 132 -12.48 -22.18 9.51
C ASP A 132 -11.46 -22.94 8.65
N ASP A 133 -11.93 -23.89 7.85
CA ASP A 133 -11.13 -24.62 6.87
C ASP A 133 -10.55 -23.71 5.78
N GLN A 134 -11.28 -22.67 5.40
CA GLN A 134 -10.83 -21.70 4.41
C GLN A 134 -9.90 -20.64 5.00
N ARG A 135 -10.12 -20.25 6.26
CA ARG A 135 -9.32 -19.24 6.97
C ARG A 135 -7.83 -19.58 6.96
N SER A 136 -7.47 -20.83 7.23
CA SER A 136 -6.07 -21.29 7.21
C SER A 136 -5.40 -21.24 5.82
N ASN A 137 -6.20 -21.15 4.76
CA ASN A 137 -5.75 -21.11 3.37
C ASN A 137 -5.67 -19.68 2.79
N VAL A 138 -6.07 -18.66 3.54
CA VAL A 138 -6.01 -17.27 3.12
C VAL A 138 -4.59 -16.73 3.30
N PHE A 139 -4.11 -16.08 2.25
CA PHE A 139 -2.92 -15.23 2.27
C PHE A 139 -3.07 -14.18 1.16
N VAL A 140 -2.27 -13.13 1.24
CA VAL A 140 -2.28 -12.01 0.30
C VAL A 140 -0.95 -11.98 -0.45
N ILE A 141 -0.95 -11.68 -1.76
CA ILE A 141 0.29 -11.51 -2.54
C ILE A 141 0.53 -10.03 -2.82
N GLY A 142 1.58 -9.47 -2.23
CA GLY A 142 2.14 -8.16 -2.56
C GLY A 142 3.21 -8.27 -3.65
N ILE A 143 3.41 -7.19 -4.40
CA ILE A 143 4.50 -7.10 -5.39
C ILE A 143 5.18 -5.74 -5.23
N ASP A 144 6.50 -5.73 -5.12
CA ASP A 144 7.33 -4.51 -5.15
C ASP A 144 8.16 -4.49 -6.42
N TRP A 145 8.25 -3.32 -7.04
CA TRP A 145 9.07 -3.06 -8.23
C TRP A 145 10.09 -1.95 -7.97
N LEU A 146 11.31 -2.18 -8.47
CA LEU A 146 12.43 -1.24 -8.52
C LEU A 146 12.84 -1.08 -9.99
N GLY A 147 12.15 -0.19 -10.70
CA GLY A 147 12.27 -0.10 -12.15
C GLY A 147 11.64 -1.31 -12.85
N ASP A 148 12.43 -1.97 -13.68
CA ASP A 148 12.09 -3.14 -14.50
C ASP A 148 12.24 -4.48 -13.75
N VAL A 149 12.82 -4.48 -12.55
CA VAL A 149 12.92 -5.67 -11.69
C VAL A 149 12.03 -5.55 -10.46
N GLY A 150 11.59 -6.67 -9.94
CA GLY A 150 10.70 -6.72 -8.78
C GLY A 150 10.66 -8.10 -8.15
N TYR A 151 9.78 -8.29 -7.19
CA TYR A 151 9.55 -9.59 -6.57
C TYR A 151 8.14 -9.69 -5.99
N MET A 152 7.64 -10.93 -5.92
CA MET A 152 6.37 -11.23 -5.26
C MET A 152 6.61 -11.72 -3.84
N MET A 153 5.74 -11.32 -2.91
CA MET A 153 5.76 -11.81 -1.53
C MET A 153 4.36 -12.25 -1.09
N ALA A 154 4.28 -13.41 -0.45
CA ALA A 154 3.08 -13.89 0.22
C ALA A 154 3.08 -13.38 1.66
N ILE A 155 1.96 -12.83 2.11
CA ILE A 155 1.76 -12.42 3.49
C ILE A 155 0.67 -13.30 4.07
N LYS A 156 1.00 -14.00 5.15
CA LYS A 156 0.12 -14.93 5.83
C LYS A 156 0.25 -14.80 7.33
N LYS A 157 -0.86 -15.00 8.04
CA LYS A 157 -0.85 -15.16 9.49
C LYS A 157 -0.41 -16.56 9.88
N VAL A 158 0.60 -16.65 10.72
CA VAL A 158 1.10 -17.88 11.34
C VAL A 158 1.06 -17.66 12.84
N ASP A 159 0.20 -18.39 13.53
CA ASP A 159 -0.11 -18.19 14.94
C ASP A 159 -0.53 -16.74 15.25
N SER A 160 0.29 -16.03 16.04
CA SER A 160 0.07 -14.63 16.42
C SER A 160 0.85 -13.62 15.58
N ALA A 161 1.59 -14.06 14.57
CA ALA A 161 2.46 -13.20 13.76
C ALA A 161 2.07 -13.21 12.27
N TYR A 162 2.39 -12.13 11.57
CA TYR A 162 2.33 -12.09 10.11
C TYR A 162 3.71 -12.33 9.54
N VAL A 163 3.81 -13.30 8.63
CA VAL A 163 5.05 -13.66 7.95
C VAL A 163 4.94 -13.21 6.50
N ALA A 164 5.96 -12.47 6.04
CA ALA A 164 6.17 -12.18 4.63
C ALA A 164 7.17 -13.19 4.06
N TYR A 165 6.75 -13.96 3.07
CA TYR A 165 7.55 -14.98 2.41
C TYR A 165 7.79 -14.59 0.95
N HIS A 166 9.06 -14.58 0.53
CA HIS A 166 9.44 -14.33 -0.86
C HIS A 166 9.00 -15.49 -1.76
N ILE A 167 8.22 -15.18 -2.81
CA ILE A 167 7.68 -16.19 -3.74
C ILE A 167 8.63 -16.36 -4.92
N GLY A 168 9.18 -15.26 -5.43
CA GLY A 168 10.02 -15.26 -6.62
C GLY A 168 10.25 -13.87 -7.17
N ASP A 169 11.31 -13.76 -7.96
CA ASP A 169 11.72 -12.51 -8.61
C ASP A 169 11.00 -12.32 -9.95
N LEU A 170 10.79 -11.06 -10.27
CA LEU A 170 10.17 -10.59 -11.50
C LEU A 170 11.17 -9.72 -12.24
N ALA A 171 11.24 -9.90 -13.55
CA ALA A 171 11.97 -9.03 -14.45
C ALA A 171 11.09 -8.77 -15.68
N LEU A 172 10.91 -7.50 -16.03
CA LEU A 172 10.43 -7.12 -17.34
C LEU A 172 11.58 -7.24 -18.34
N PRO A 173 11.32 -7.74 -19.56
CA PRO A 173 12.33 -7.70 -20.60
C PRO A 173 12.58 -6.23 -20.96
N VAL A 174 13.85 -5.83 -21.04
CA VAL A 174 14.28 -4.49 -21.47
C VAL A 174 14.74 -4.45 -22.94
N SER A 175 14.79 -5.62 -23.58
CA SER A 175 15.05 -5.77 -25.00
C SER A 175 14.53 -7.13 -25.48
N LEU A 176 14.44 -7.34 -26.79
CA LEU A 176 14.01 -8.61 -27.37
C LEU A 176 14.94 -9.79 -27.00
N SER A 177 16.24 -9.53 -26.78
CA SER A 177 17.19 -10.58 -26.39
C SER A 177 16.94 -11.10 -24.98
N CYS A 178 16.33 -10.30 -24.10
CA CYS A 178 15.96 -10.66 -22.73
C CYS A 178 14.61 -11.39 -22.63
N LEU A 179 13.89 -11.58 -23.74
CA LEU A 179 12.53 -12.16 -23.70
C LEU A 179 12.50 -13.57 -23.12
N LYS A 180 13.58 -14.34 -23.27
CA LYS A 180 13.72 -15.66 -22.67
C LYS A 180 13.61 -15.62 -21.14
N ASP A 181 14.14 -14.58 -20.53
CA ASP A 181 14.20 -14.43 -19.06
C ASP A 181 12.82 -14.04 -18.49
N PHE A 182 11.96 -13.43 -19.32
CA PHE A 182 10.58 -13.09 -18.95
C PHE A 182 9.68 -14.30 -18.69
N LYS A 183 10.08 -15.50 -19.12
CA LYS A 183 9.30 -16.73 -18.91
C LYS A 183 9.01 -16.99 -17.43
N GLN A 184 9.98 -16.72 -16.55
CA GLN A 184 9.79 -16.91 -15.11
C GLN A 184 8.76 -15.93 -14.54
N THR A 185 8.86 -14.65 -14.92
CA THR A 185 7.88 -13.61 -14.58
C THR A 185 6.48 -14.02 -15.02
N LEU A 186 6.32 -14.52 -16.25
CA LEU A 186 5.03 -15.00 -16.75
C LEU A 186 4.46 -16.15 -15.91
N ASN A 187 5.27 -17.15 -15.55
CA ASN A 187 4.84 -18.24 -14.69
C ASN A 187 4.33 -17.73 -13.34
N LEU A 188 5.08 -16.81 -12.71
CA LEU A 188 4.68 -16.18 -11.45
C LEU A 188 3.38 -15.38 -11.60
N LEU A 189 3.22 -14.62 -12.69
CA LEU A 189 1.99 -13.89 -13.00
C LEU A 189 0.78 -14.83 -13.21
N PHE A 190 0.95 -15.98 -13.86
CA PHE A 190 -0.14 -16.96 -13.97
C PHE A 190 -0.50 -17.60 -12.63
N SER A 191 0.48 -17.95 -11.80
CA SER A 191 0.23 -18.41 -10.43
C SER A 191 -0.45 -17.34 -9.59
N PHE A 192 -0.05 -16.08 -9.75
CA PHE A 192 -0.67 -14.92 -9.13
C PHE A 192 -2.15 -14.78 -9.55
N LYS A 193 -2.46 -14.88 -10.84
CA LYS A 193 -3.84 -14.92 -11.34
C LYS A 193 -4.62 -16.06 -10.69
N HIS A 194 -4.08 -17.28 -10.72
CA HIS A 194 -4.76 -18.44 -10.15
C HIS A 194 -5.08 -18.24 -8.65
N HIS A 195 -4.12 -17.72 -7.89
CA HIS A 195 -4.30 -17.37 -6.49
C HIS A 195 -5.47 -16.38 -6.29
N HIS A 196 -5.55 -15.31 -7.09
CA HIS A 196 -6.62 -14.31 -6.98
C HIS A 196 -8.01 -14.91 -7.24
N PHE A 197 -8.13 -15.78 -8.25
CA PHE A 197 -9.37 -16.50 -8.52
C PHE A 197 -9.74 -17.46 -7.39
N LYS A 198 -8.77 -18.14 -6.78
CA LYS A 198 -9.01 -18.98 -5.59
C LYS A 198 -9.49 -18.14 -4.41
N LEU A 199 -8.82 -17.01 -4.13
CA LEU A 199 -9.20 -16.10 -3.06
C LEU A 199 -10.62 -15.57 -3.27
N ARG A 200 -10.97 -15.13 -4.49
CA ARG A 200 -12.34 -14.71 -4.82
C ARG A 200 -13.38 -15.80 -4.51
N ARG A 201 -13.09 -17.07 -4.82
CA ARG A 201 -14.02 -18.19 -4.52
C ARG A 201 -14.25 -18.36 -3.01
N ILE A 202 -13.23 -18.14 -2.20
CA ILE A 202 -13.33 -18.15 -0.73
C ILE A 202 -14.13 -16.94 -0.23
N LEU A 203 -13.91 -15.76 -0.82
CA LEU A 203 -14.54 -14.52 -0.37
C LEU A 203 -16.02 -14.43 -0.77
N ALA A 204 -16.42 -14.94 -1.94
CA ALA A 204 -17.79 -14.81 -2.44
C ALA A 204 -18.90 -15.27 -1.46
N PRO A 205 -18.84 -16.48 -0.86
CA PRO A 205 -19.81 -16.88 0.16
C PRO A 205 -19.71 -16.00 1.41
N SER A 206 -18.50 -15.59 1.80
CA SER A 206 -18.27 -14.71 2.96
C SER A 206 -18.87 -13.32 2.78
N CYS A 207 -18.81 -12.74 1.58
CA CYS A 207 -19.51 -11.50 1.23
C CYS A 207 -21.01 -11.63 1.44
N ARG A 208 -21.60 -12.72 0.94
CA ARG A 208 -23.04 -12.98 1.08
C ARG A 208 -23.44 -13.15 2.55
N ARG A 209 -22.64 -13.90 3.32
CA ARG A 209 -22.85 -14.05 4.78
C ARG A 209 -22.76 -12.70 5.50
N GLN A 210 -21.77 -11.87 5.14
CA GLN A 210 -21.61 -10.54 5.72
C GLN A 210 -22.79 -9.63 5.41
N ALA A 211 -23.25 -9.59 4.16
CA ALA A 211 -24.43 -8.82 3.75
C ALA A 211 -25.71 -9.28 4.48
N ASN A 212 -25.92 -10.59 4.56
CA ASN A 212 -27.04 -11.16 5.32
C ASN A 212 -26.97 -10.78 6.81
N ASN A 213 -25.77 -10.87 7.43
CA ASN A 213 -25.57 -10.48 8.82
C ASN A 213 -25.84 -8.99 9.05
N GLN A 214 -25.41 -8.11 8.14
CA GLN A 214 -25.71 -6.67 8.21
C GLN A 214 -27.22 -6.42 8.20
N ILE A 215 -27.96 -7.08 7.29
CA ILE A 215 -29.42 -6.94 7.20
C ILE A 215 -30.09 -7.46 8.48
N LEU A 216 -29.73 -8.67 8.91
CA LEU A 216 -30.35 -9.31 10.07
C LEU A 216 -30.00 -8.60 11.39
N ASN A 217 -28.81 -7.99 11.50
CA ASN A 217 -28.40 -7.24 12.69
C ASN A 217 -29.32 -6.03 12.94
N MET A 218 -29.94 -5.44 11.91
CA MET A 218 -30.93 -4.37 12.09
C MET A 218 -32.16 -4.84 12.90
N TYR A 219 -32.45 -6.13 12.87
CA TYR A 219 -33.63 -6.72 13.53
C TYR A 219 -33.28 -7.51 14.80
N ARG A 220 -31.99 -7.78 15.06
CA ARG A 220 -31.50 -8.61 16.18
C ARG A 220 -31.09 -7.81 17.42
N CYS A 221 -31.67 -6.63 17.64
CA CYS A 221 -31.23 -5.62 18.62
C CYS A 221 -30.54 -6.14 19.91
N GLY A 222 -29.41 -5.51 20.16
CA GLY A 222 -28.55 -5.62 21.34
C GLY A 222 -27.16 -5.21 20.88
N ASN A 223 -26.78 -3.94 21.11
CA ASN A 223 -25.45 -3.38 20.82
C ASN A 223 -24.37 -4.09 21.65
N ALA A 224 -24.16 -5.39 21.44
CA ALA A 224 -22.94 -6.03 21.87
C ALA A 224 -21.85 -5.50 20.95
N PRO A 225 -20.89 -4.71 21.45
CA PRO A 225 -19.78 -4.29 20.61
C PRO A 225 -19.15 -5.56 20.04
N ALA A 226 -18.99 -5.62 18.71
CA ALA A 226 -18.28 -6.71 18.06
C ALA A 226 -16.99 -6.97 18.86
N LYS A 227 -16.74 -8.21 19.27
CA LYS A 227 -15.50 -8.58 19.98
C LYS A 227 -14.33 -8.09 19.14
N ARG A 228 -13.76 -6.95 19.53
CA ARG A 228 -12.69 -6.30 18.79
C ARG A 228 -11.43 -7.14 18.98
N SER A 229 -10.67 -7.35 17.91
CA SER A 229 -9.30 -7.84 18.03
C SER A 229 -8.55 -6.94 19.03
N SER A 230 -8.01 -7.51 20.09
CA SER A 230 -7.24 -6.79 21.11
C SER A 230 -5.84 -6.39 20.63
N SER A 231 -5.44 -6.78 19.42
CA SER A 231 -4.15 -6.40 18.84
C SER A 231 -4.34 -5.20 17.91
N PRO A 232 -3.76 -4.03 18.23
CA PRO A 232 -3.70 -2.91 17.29
C PRO A 232 -2.92 -3.33 16.04
N GLY A 233 -3.40 -2.90 14.87
CA GLY A 233 -2.67 -3.10 13.60
C GLY A 233 -1.37 -2.27 13.59
N THR A 234 -0.45 -2.53 12.67
CA THR A 234 0.85 -1.82 12.69
C THR A 234 0.82 -0.40 12.10
N PHE A 235 -0.35 0.16 11.77
CA PHE A 235 -0.46 1.45 11.08
C PHE A 235 -0.60 2.65 12.02
N PHE A 236 0.51 3.35 12.22
CA PHE A 236 0.56 4.64 12.90
C PHE A 236 1.01 5.74 11.91
N SER A 237 0.50 6.96 12.09
CA SER A 237 0.98 8.12 11.34
C SER A 237 2.13 8.78 12.09
N PRO A 238 3.33 8.92 11.51
CA PRO A 238 4.38 9.73 12.10
C PRO A 238 3.94 11.20 12.12
N LYS A 239 3.69 11.77 13.31
CA LYS A 239 3.55 13.22 13.45
C LYS A 239 4.97 13.82 13.36
N LYS A 240 5.30 14.52 12.28
CA LYS A 240 6.41 15.49 12.34
C LYS A 240 5.96 16.55 13.34
N LYS A 241 6.51 16.54 14.57
CA LYS A 241 6.48 17.73 15.41
C LYS A 241 7.15 18.82 14.59
N GLN A 242 6.38 19.72 14.00
CA GLN A 242 6.95 20.99 13.58
C GLN A 242 7.56 21.57 14.85
N GLN A 243 8.89 21.57 14.94
CA GLN A 243 9.56 22.45 15.89
C GLN A 243 9.03 23.83 15.55
N LYS A 244 8.17 24.39 16.40
CA LYS A 244 7.85 25.81 16.35
C LYS A 244 9.20 26.49 16.39
N LYS A 245 9.66 27.03 15.26
CA LYS A 245 10.74 28.02 15.27
C LYS A 245 10.27 29.08 16.25
N ARG A 246 10.94 29.21 17.39
CA ARG A 246 10.76 30.37 18.25
C ARG A 246 10.95 31.58 17.33
N PRO A 247 10.02 32.54 17.29
CA PRO A 247 10.28 33.79 16.57
C PRO A 247 11.58 34.36 17.13
N ALA A 248 12.49 34.74 16.23
CA ALA A 248 13.74 35.37 16.59
C ALA A 248 13.42 36.60 17.46
N GLU A 249 14.01 36.65 18.65
CA GLU A 249 14.02 37.86 19.46
C GLU A 249 14.74 38.94 18.64
N ASN A 250 14.01 39.99 18.27
CA ASN A 250 14.60 41.15 17.62
C ASN A 250 15.60 41.80 18.59
N PRO A 251 16.86 42.00 18.18
CA PRO A 251 17.83 42.70 19.01
C PRO A 251 17.52 44.19 19.05
N THR A 252 17.42 44.70 20.27
CA THR A 252 17.83 46.05 20.71
C THR A 252 16.98 47.23 20.22
N LYS A 253 16.13 47.77 21.12
CA LYS A 253 15.86 49.21 21.18
C LYS A 253 16.99 49.87 21.97
N THR A 254 17.86 50.57 21.27
CA THR A 254 18.83 51.52 21.83
C THR A 254 18.06 52.62 22.56
N ILE A 255 18.31 52.77 23.86
CA ILE A 255 17.92 53.95 24.62
C ILE A 255 19.00 55.00 24.34
N THR A 256 18.65 56.03 23.59
CA THR A 256 19.47 57.23 23.44
C THR A 256 19.33 58.03 24.73
N ILE A 257 20.43 58.14 25.49
CA ILE A 257 20.57 59.14 26.56
C ILE A 257 21.20 60.36 25.89
N GLU A 258 20.42 61.43 25.74
CA GLU A 258 20.95 62.75 25.42
C GLU A 258 21.65 63.28 26.68
N SER A 259 22.96 63.49 26.56
CA SER A 259 23.79 64.27 27.46
C SER A 259 24.00 65.62 26.81
N ASP A 260 23.37 66.68 27.35
CA ASP A 260 23.78 68.05 27.09
C ASP A 260 24.66 68.53 28.26
N GLU A 261 25.84 69.01 27.87
CA GLU A 261 26.84 69.79 28.59
C GLU A 261 26.19 71.09 29.13
N ASP A 262 26.67 71.88 30.10
CA ASP A 262 27.99 72.14 30.66
C ASP A 262 27.83 73.01 31.94
N ASP A 263 28.94 73.44 32.53
CA ASP A 263 29.18 74.57 33.45
C ASP A 263 29.41 74.26 34.95
N GLY A 264 30.65 73.85 35.23
CA GLY A 264 31.47 74.59 36.20
C GLY A 264 32.42 75.50 35.41
N THR A 265 32.69 76.76 35.74
CA THR A 265 33.18 77.25 37.04
C THR A 265 33.30 78.78 37.00
N ASN A 266 33.14 79.38 38.19
CA ASN A 266 33.35 80.79 38.59
C ASN A 266 32.30 81.84 38.22
#